data_AF-A0AAV0I4M9-F1
#
_entry.id   AF-A0AAV0I4M9-F1
#
_cell.length_a   1.000
_cell.length_b   1.000
_cell.length_c   1.000
_cell.angle_alpha   90.00
_cell.angle_beta   90.00
_cell.angle_gamma   90.00
#
_symmetry.space_group_name_H-M   'P 1'
#
loop_
_entity.id
_entity.type
_entity.pdbx_description
1 polymer ?
#
loop_
_entity_poly.entity_id
_entity_poly.type
_entity_poly.pdbx_seq_one_letter_code
_entity_poly.pdbx_strand_id
1 'polypeptide(L)'
;SKWLVSAAFGAFFLWRHDADALWVATGAVINSVLSVVLKRILNQERPFPTARGDPGMPSSHAQSIFYIVTFGVLASKVPSSTTQSAPFLACWLVRFLDWQSWLRVSQKLHTVNQVVVGAVVGTGFSALWYWLWSEFVFQAFISSVWVRLVVVLGALTFCVSFIVYVINYWLIDD
;
A
#
# COMPACT_ATOMS: atom_id res chain seq x y z
N SER A 1 -14.09 8.05 -8.76
CA SER A 1 -14.29 6.66 -8.29
C SER A 1 -13.09 6.22 -7.45
N LYS A 2 -13.31 5.52 -6.32
CA LYS A 2 -12.25 4.91 -5.46
C LYS A 2 -11.31 3.99 -6.27
N TRP A 3 -11.85 3.40 -7.33
CA TRP A 3 -11.17 2.47 -8.23
C TRP A 3 -10.26 3.17 -9.25
N LEU A 4 -10.67 4.33 -9.76
CA LEU A 4 -9.88 5.10 -10.72
C LEU A 4 -8.54 5.55 -10.11
N VAL A 5 -8.57 5.99 -8.84
CA VAL A 5 -7.35 6.40 -8.13
C VAL A 5 -6.42 5.22 -7.94
N SER A 6 -6.95 4.07 -7.53
CA SER A 6 -6.15 2.84 -7.32
C SER A 6 -5.58 2.30 -8.64
N ALA A 7 -6.35 2.33 -9.72
CA ALA A 7 -5.93 1.92 -11.05
C ALA A 7 -4.89 2.87 -11.65
N ALA A 8 -5.09 4.18 -11.51
CA ALA A 8 -4.12 5.19 -11.96
C ALA A 8 -2.80 5.08 -11.17
N PHE A 9 -2.88 4.80 -9.87
CA PHE A 9 -1.71 4.55 -9.04
C PHE A 9 -0.98 3.29 -9.50
N GLY A 10 -1.69 2.18 -9.68
CA GLY A 10 -1.11 0.94 -10.22
C GLY A 10 -0.45 1.15 -11.60
N ALA A 11 -1.13 1.83 -12.52
CA ALA A 11 -0.61 2.14 -13.84
C ALA A 11 0.65 3.02 -13.80
N PHE A 12 0.71 4.02 -12.91
CA PHE A 12 1.88 4.89 -12.75
C PHE A 12 3.12 4.10 -12.30
N PHE A 13 2.98 3.21 -11.32
CA PHE A 13 4.10 2.39 -10.85
C PHE A 13 4.52 1.35 -11.88
N LEU A 14 3.59 0.79 -12.64
CA LEU A 14 3.88 -0.10 -13.77
C LEU A 14 4.60 0.62 -14.91
N TRP A 15 4.23 1.87 -15.19
CA TRP A 15 4.81 2.70 -16.25
C TRP A 15 6.23 3.21 -15.94
N ARG A 16 6.60 3.37 -14.65
CA ARG A 16 7.96 3.83 -14.29
C ARG A 16 9.07 2.88 -14.74
N HIS A 17 8.75 1.64 -15.12
CA HIS A 17 9.70 0.60 -15.53
C HIS A 17 10.88 0.42 -14.56
N ASP A 18 10.64 0.74 -13.29
CA ASP A 18 11.64 0.79 -12.23
C ASP A 18 11.38 -0.39 -11.28
N ALA A 19 12.44 -1.14 -10.96
CA ALA A 19 12.33 -2.34 -10.13
C ALA A 19 11.85 -1.99 -8.71
N ASP A 20 12.28 -0.83 -8.19
CA ASP A 20 11.80 -0.31 -6.92
C ASP A 20 10.29 -0.03 -6.98
N ALA A 21 9.82 0.58 -8.09
CA ALA A 21 8.42 0.90 -8.30
C ALA A 21 7.54 -0.37 -8.39
N LEU A 22 8.01 -1.40 -9.09
CA LEU A 22 7.33 -2.70 -9.19
C LEU A 22 7.28 -3.43 -7.84
N TRP A 23 8.36 -3.36 -7.06
CA TRP A 23 8.39 -3.93 -5.71
C TRP A 23 7.39 -3.23 -4.78
N VAL A 24 7.33 -1.90 -4.83
CA VAL A 24 6.36 -1.10 -4.08
C VAL A 24 4.93 -1.45 -4.49
N ALA A 25 4.65 -1.56 -5.79
CA ALA A 25 3.33 -1.91 -6.29
C ALA A 25 2.90 -3.30 -5.84
N THR A 26 3.80 -4.29 -5.93
CA THR A 26 3.56 -5.67 -5.48
C THR A 26 3.23 -5.70 -3.99
N GLY A 27 4.02 -5.00 -3.17
CA GLY A 27 3.75 -4.88 -1.74
C GLY A 27 2.43 -4.16 -1.45
N ALA A 28 2.01 -3.17 -2.25
CA ALA A 28 0.72 -2.50 -2.10
C ALA A 28 -0.45 -3.48 -2.31
N VAL A 29 -0.35 -4.34 -3.33
CA VAL A 29 -1.34 -5.39 -3.61
C VAL A 29 -1.38 -6.39 -2.45
N ILE A 30 -0.24 -6.89 -1.99
CA ILE A 30 -0.17 -7.84 -0.86
C ILE A 30 -0.72 -7.20 0.43
N ASN A 31 -0.41 -5.93 0.70
CA ASN A 31 -0.95 -5.20 1.83
C ASN A 31 -2.47 -5.03 1.75
N SER A 32 -3.03 -4.85 0.55
CA SER A 32 -4.47 -4.84 0.32
C SER A 32 -5.11 -6.20 0.66
N VAL A 33 -4.50 -7.30 0.17
CA VAL A 33 -4.93 -8.67 0.50
C VAL A 33 -4.87 -8.91 2.00
N LEU A 34 -3.77 -8.52 2.67
CA LEU A 34 -3.63 -8.61 4.12
C LEU A 34 -4.74 -7.87 4.84
N SER A 35 -5.13 -6.67 4.37
CA SER A 35 -6.25 -5.92 4.94
C SER A 35 -7.58 -6.67 4.86
N VAL A 36 -7.86 -7.31 3.72
CA VAL A 36 -9.07 -8.12 3.53
C VAL A 36 -9.06 -9.34 4.45
N VAL A 37 -7.92 -10.04 4.54
CA VAL A 37 -7.76 -11.20 5.42
C VAL A 37 -7.95 -10.81 6.89
N LEU A 38 -7.30 -9.74 7.35
CA LEU A 38 -7.44 -9.27 8.72
C LEU A 38 -8.86 -8.83 9.05
N LYS A 39 -9.57 -8.20 8.11
CA LYS A 39 -10.99 -7.87 8.28
C LYS A 39 -11.86 -9.09 8.53
N ARG A 40 -11.60 -10.19 7.82
CA ARG A 40 -12.34 -11.44 8.00
C ARG A 40 -12.00 -12.12 9.32
N ILE A 41 -10.73 -12.07 9.74
CA ILE A 41 -10.28 -12.68 11.00
C ILE A 41 -10.81 -11.90 12.21
N LEU A 42 -10.68 -10.56 12.20
CA LEU A 42 -11.08 -9.72 13.33
C LEU A 42 -12.60 -9.48 13.38
N ASN A 43 -13.24 -9.43 12.22
CA ASN A 43 -14.70 -9.29 12.04
C ASN A 43 -15.35 -8.23 12.94
N GLN A 44 -14.64 -7.13 13.23
CA GLN A 44 -15.15 -6.08 14.10
C GLN A 44 -16.17 -5.23 13.34
N GLU A 45 -17.33 -4.96 13.96
CA GLU A 45 -18.35 -4.10 13.39
C GLU A 45 -17.86 -2.65 13.20
N ARG A 46 -18.50 -1.96 12.26
CA ARG A 46 -18.29 -0.52 12.04
C ARG A 46 -19.03 0.27 13.12
N PRO A 47 -18.57 1.49 13.46
CA PRO A 47 -19.20 2.29 14.52
C PRO A 47 -20.66 2.69 14.24
N PHE A 48 -21.06 2.70 12.97
CA PHE A 48 -22.43 2.98 12.55
C PHE A 48 -22.83 1.98 11.46
N PRO A 49 -24.13 1.63 11.35
CA PRO A 49 -24.63 0.87 10.21
C PRO A 49 -24.30 1.62 8.92
N THR A 50 -23.38 1.09 8.14
CA THR A 50 -23.06 1.65 6.82
C THR A 50 -23.70 0.81 5.73
N ALA A 51 -23.95 1.39 4.56
CA ALA A 51 -24.34 0.62 3.37
C ALA A 51 -23.30 -0.44 2.96
N ARG A 52 -22.09 -0.41 3.53
CA ARG A 52 -21.06 -1.43 3.33
C ARG A 52 -21.26 -2.58 4.33
N GLY A 53 -21.35 -3.80 3.80
CA GLY A 53 -21.43 -5.03 4.60
C GLY A 53 -20.08 -5.58 5.08
N ASP A 54 -18.96 -4.90 4.80
CA ASP A 54 -17.63 -5.39 5.19
C ASP A 54 -17.21 -4.96 6.61
N PRO A 55 -16.43 -5.78 7.34
CA PRO A 55 -15.93 -5.46 8.67
C PRO A 55 -15.11 -4.16 8.73
N GLY A 56 -15.11 -3.52 9.90
CA GLY A 56 -14.51 -2.22 10.15
C GLY A 56 -13.02 -2.23 10.51
N MET A 57 -12.45 -3.35 10.99
CA MET A 57 -11.06 -3.43 11.45
C MET A 57 -10.22 -4.41 10.64
N PRO A 58 -9.00 -4.05 10.20
CA PRO A 58 -8.43 -2.70 10.20
C PRO A 58 -9.06 -1.79 9.14
N SER A 59 -8.88 -0.47 9.29
CA SER A 59 -9.22 0.46 8.19
C SER A 59 -8.26 0.25 7.02
N SER A 60 -8.75 -0.35 5.92
CA SER A 60 -7.94 -0.60 4.71
C SER A 60 -7.36 0.68 4.11
N HIS A 61 -8.07 1.81 4.23
CA HIS A 61 -7.59 3.10 3.75
C HIS A 61 -6.41 3.62 4.58
N ALA A 62 -6.50 3.52 5.90
CA ALA A 62 -5.38 3.87 6.77
C ALA A 62 -4.18 2.96 6.45
N GLN A 63 -4.40 1.64 6.41
CA GLN A 63 -3.37 0.65 6.13
C GLN A 63 -2.64 0.88 4.80
N SER A 64 -3.36 1.23 3.72
CA SER A 64 -2.74 1.49 2.41
C SER A 64 -1.93 2.79 2.38
N ILE A 65 -2.42 3.87 3.01
CA ILE A 65 -1.69 5.14 3.01
C ILE A 65 -0.46 5.05 3.90
N PHE A 66 -0.59 4.48 5.10
CA PHE A 66 0.56 4.28 5.98
C PHE A 66 1.62 3.38 5.33
N TYR A 67 1.23 2.39 4.53
CA TYR A 67 2.17 1.62 3.72
C TYR A 67 2.95 2.50 2.72
N ILE A 68 2.25 3.22 1.83
CA ILE A 68 2.90 4.04 0.79
C ILE A 68 3.83 5.10 1.39
N VAL A 69 3.36 5.79 2.43
CA VAL A 69 4.12 6.86 3.09
C VAL A 69 5.35 6.30 3.79
N THR A 70 5.20 5.22 4.56
CA THR A 70 6.32 4.61 5.27
C THR A 70 7.39 4.15 4.29
N PHE A 71 7.00 3.52 3.19
CA PHE A 71 7.94 3.06 2.16
C PHE A 71 8.70 4.24 1.55
N GLY A 72 7.98 5.30 1.14
CA GLY A 72 8.60 6.49 0.56
C GLY A 72 9.59 7.19 1.50
N VAL A 73 9.24 7.29 2.79
CA VAL A 73 10.13 7.83 3.82
C VAL A 73 11.38 6.97 3.99
N LEU A 74 11.25 5.64 4.06
CA LEU A 74 12.39 4.73 4.20
C LEU A 74 13.30 4.78 2.96
N ALA A 75 12.72 4.74 1.77
CA ALA A 75 13.46 4.84 0.51
C ALA A 75 14.23 6.17 0.38
N SER A 76 13.66 7.29 0.86
CA SER A 76 14.34 8.59 0.82
C SER A 76 15.53 8.73 1.78
N LYS A 77 15.72 7.81 2.73
CA LYS A 77 16.85 7.80 3.67
C LYS A 77 18.09 7.08 3.13
N VAL A 78 18.02 6.48 1.95
CA VAL A 78 19.17 5.81 1.32
C VAL A 78 20.21 6.85 0.88
N PRO A 79 21.50 6.72 1.26
CA PRO A 79 22.54 7.75 1.04
C PRO A 79 22.80 8.15 -0.42
N SER A 80 22.27 7.40 -1.39
CA SER A 80 22.39 7.66 -2.83
C SER A 80 21.53 8.84 -3.31
N SER A 81 20.52 9.27 -2.54
CA SER A 81 19.68 10.42 -2.88
C SER A 81 20.03 11.63 -2.02
N THR A 82 20.93 12.47 -2.50
CA THR A 82 21.23 13.81 -1.97
C THR A 82 20.05 14.76 -2.24
N THR A 83 18.86 14.46 -1.72
CA THR A 83 17.67 15.29 -1.96
C THR A 83 17.33 16.02 -0.67
N GLN A 84 17.73 17.29 -0.57
CA GLN A 84 17.40 18.20 0.55
C GLN A 84 15.87 18.32 0.81
N SER A 85 15.03 17.85 -0.12
CA SER A 85 13.57 17.84 -0.02
C SER A 85 12.96 16.65 0.75
N ALA A 86 13.73 15.60 1.06
CA ALA A 86 13.24 14.41 1.78
C ALA A 86 12.54 14.72 3.12
N PRO A 87 13.07 15.58 4.01
CA PRO A 87 12.37 15.93 5.25
C PRO A 87 11.09 16.75 5.01
N PHE A 88 11.08 17.62 4.00
CA PHE A 88 9.88 18.39 3.64
C PHE A 88 8.77 17.45 3.12
N LEU A 89 9.12 16.50 2.27
CA LEU A 89 8.19 15.49 1.78
C LEU A 89 7.63 14.65 2.95
N ALA A 90 8.48 14.21 3.88
CA ALA A 90 8.05 13.47 5.06
C ALA A 90 7.04 14.27 5.91
N CYS A 91 7.28 15.56 6.15
CA CYS A 91 6.34 16.43 6.87
C CYS A 91 4.99 16.57 6.16
N TRP A 92 4.99 16.78 4.84
CA TRP A 92 3.75 16.83 4.05
C TRP A 92 2.98 15.52 4.10
N LEU A 93 3.67 14.37 4.01
CA LEU A 93 3.03 13.07 4.06
C LEU A 93 2.44 12.77 5.44
N VAL A 94 3.09 13.18 6.54
CA VAL A 94 2.53 13.05 7.90
C VAL A 94 1.26 13.89 8.07
N ARG A 95 1.27 15.14 7.59
CA ARG A 95 0.06 15.99 7.61
C ARG A 95 -1.07 15.41 6.77
N PHE A 96 -0.73 14.84 5.62
CA PHE A 96 -1.70 14.14 4.77
C PHE A 96 -2.27 12.88 5.45
N LEU A 97 -1.44 12.10 6.14
CA LEU A 97 -1.86 10.93 6.92
C LEU A 97 -2.84 11.29 8.03
N ASP A 98 -2.55 12.36 8.77
CA ASP A 98 -3.41 12.86 9.86
C ASP A 98 -4.78 13.29 9.32
N TRP A 99 -4.80 14.09 8.26
CA TRP A 99 -6.02 14.49 7.57
C TRP A 99 -6.85 13.30 7.06
N GLN A 100 -6.21 12.32 6.42
CA GLN A 100 -6.88 11.15 5.87
C GLN A 100 -7.42 10.23 6.97
N SER A 101 -6.74 10.17 8.11
CA SER A 101 -7.17 9.43 9.29
C SER A 101 -8.39 10.10 9.94
N TRP A 102 -8.34 11.43 10.09
CA TRP A 102 -9.45 12.24 10.60
C TRP A 102 -10.70 12.11 9.71
N LEU A 103 -10.55 12.14 8.38
CA LEU A 103 -11.67 11.98 7.46
C LEU A 103 -12.45 10.67 7.64
N ARG A 104 -11.78 9.57 8.01
CA ARG A 104 -12.47 8.28 8.24
C ARG A 104 -13.31 8.28 9.52
N VAL A 105 -12.85 9.00 10.54
CA VAL A 105 -13.56 9.15 11.80
C VAL A 105 -14.70 10.17 11.66
N SER A 106 -14.45 11.31 11.02
CA SER A 106 -15.45 12.37 10.84
C SER A 106 -16.60 11.95 9.92
N GLN A 107 -16.34 11.10 8.92
CA GLN A 107 -17.35 10.47 8.07
C GLN A 107 -18.08 9.29 8.73
N LYS A 108 -17.80 8.99 10.01
CA LYS A 108 -18.45 7.88 10.75
C LYS A 108 -18.22 6.50 10.12
N LEU A 109 -17.17 6.34 9.31
CA LEU A 109 -16.88 5.08 8.60
C LEU A 109 -16.06 4.11 9.46
N HIS A 110 -15.23 4.64 10.36
CA HIS A 110 -14.33 3.87 11.23
C HIS A 110 -14.17 4.53 12.60
N THR A 111 -13.86 3.72 13.62
CA THR A 111 -13.40 4.23 14.92
C THR A 111 -11.92 4.64 14.85
N VAL A 112 -11.47 5.44 15.81
CA VAL A 112 -10.04 5.77 15.98
C VAL A 112 -9.21 4.49 16.10
N ASN A 113 -9.67 3.50 16.87
CA ASN A 113 -8.97 2.23 17.03
C ASN A 113 -8.81 1.48 15.70
N GLN A 114 -9.85 1.45 14.86
CA GLN A 114 -9.79 0.81 13.54
C GLN A 114 -8.78 1.49 12.61
N VAL A 115 -8.68 2.81 12.69
CA VAL A 115 -7.70 3.61 11.95
C VAL A 115 -6.29 3.36 12.47
N VAL A 116 -6.09 3.36 13.80
CA VAL A 116 -4.78 3.12 14.45
C VAL A 116 -4.26 1.72 14.14
N VAL A 117 -5.10 0.67 14.23
CA VAL A 117 -4.68 -0.69 13.88
C VAL A 117 -4.30 -0.76 12.40
N GLY A 118 -5.08 -0.12 11.51
CA GLY A 118 -4.71 -0.01 10.10
C GLY A 118 -3.36 0.67 9.91
N ALA A 119 -3.10 1.77 10.60
CA ALA A 119 -1.83 2.49 10.55
C ALA A 119 -0.65 1.61 11.00
N VAL A 120 -0.78 0.95 12.15
CA VAL A 120 0.24 0.05 12.70
C VAL A 120 0.56 -1.09 11.75
N VAL A 121 -0.47 -1.77 11.22
CA VAL A 121 -0.28 -2.87 10.26
C VAL A 121 0.37 -2.37 8.98
N GLY A 122 -0.09 -1.23 8.44
CA GLY A 122 0.44 -0.67 7.19
C GLY A 122 1.91 -0.26 7.31
N THR A 123 2.27 0.42 8.39
CA THR A 123 3.66 0.81 8.68
C THR A 123 4.54 -0.41 8.95
N GLY A 124 4.09 -1.36 9.77
CA GLY A 124 4.85 -2.58 10.06
C GLY A 124 5.11 -3.42 8.81
N PHE A 125 4.07 -3.63 8.00
CA PHE A 125 4.21 -4.33 6.72
C PHE A 125 5.15 -3.60 5.77
N SER A 126 5.04 -2.27 5.66
CA SER A 126 5.94 -1.48 4.81
C SER A 126 7.39 -1.54 5.25
N ALA A 127 7.66 -1.49 6.55
CA ALA A 127 9.02 -1.57 7.07
C ALA A 127 9.64 -2.93 6.76
N LEU A 128 8.89 -4.02 6.96
CA LEU A 128 9.31 -5.37 6.59
C LEU A 128 9.55 -5.49 5.08
N TRP A 129 8.63 -4.98 4.26
CA TRP A 129 8.71 -5.07 2.80
C TRP A 129 9.90 -4.29 2.23
N TYR A 130 10.20 -3.12 2.81
CA TYR A 130 11.38 -2.33 2.49
C TYR A 130 12.66 -3.04 2.91
N TRP A 131 12.71 -3.60 4.12
CA TRP A 131 13.88 -4.34 4.62
C TRP A 131 14.19 -5.58 3.76
N LEU A 132 13.17 -6.33 3.34
CA LEU A 132 13.35 -7.45 2.41
C LEU A 132 13.97 -7.00 1.09
N TRP A 133 13.56 -5.84 0.58
CA TRP A 133 14.17 -5.24 -0.61
C TRP A 133 15.64 -4.88 -0.37
N SER A 134 15.91 -4.08 0.65
CA SER A 134 17.23 -3.49 0.87
C SER A 134 18.29 -4.52 1.18
N GLU A 135 17.97 -5.52 2.01
CA GLU A 135 18.96 -6.47 2.50
C GLU A 135 19.13 -7.70 1.60
N PHE A 136 18.07 -8.15 0.93
CA PHE A 136 18.10 -9.44 0.22
C PHE A 136 17.84 -9.29 -1.27
N VAL A 137 16.67 -8.75 -1.63
CA VAL A 137 16.20 -8.81 -3.02
C VAL A 137 17.04 -7.91 -3.92
N PHE A 138 17.40 -6.71 -3.46
CA PHE A 138 18.17 -5.77 -4.27
C PHE A 138 19.55 -6.33 -4.65
N GLN A 139 20.26 -6.94 -3.71
CA GLN A 139 21.58 -7.55 -3.98
C GLN A 139 21.45 -8.69 -5.00
N ALA A 140 20.51 -9.60 -4.81
CA ALA A 140 20.27 -10.68 -5.76
C ALA A 140 19.84 -10.17 -7.15
N PHE A 141 19.05 -9.09 -7.19
CA PHE A 141 18.55 -8.45 -8.40
C PHE A 141 19.65 -7.78 -9.23
N ILE A 142 20.61 -7.12 -8.59
CA ILE A 142 21.75 -6.52 -9.30
C ILE A 142 22.77 -7.58 -9.74
N SER A 143 22.94 -8.66 -8.97
CA SER A 143 23.94 -9.70 -9.24
C SER A 143 23.52 -10.74 -10.28
N SER A 144 22.23 -10.98 -10.52
CA SER A 144 21.75 -12.03 -11.42
C SER A 144 20.67 -11.56 -12.39
N VAL A 145 20.91 -11.72 -13.69
CA VAL A 145 19.93 -11.40 -14.74
C VAL A 145 18.68 -12.28 -14.65
N TRP A 146 18.83 -13.53 -14.21
CA TRP A 146 17.70 -14.44 -14.02
C TRP A 146 16.80 -14.00 -12.88
N VAL A 147 17.40 -13.60 -11.75
CA VAL A 147 16.64 -13.03 -10.62
C VAL A 147 15.93 -11.76 -11.05
N ARG A 148 16.62 -10.89 -11.80
CA ARG A 148 16.02 -9.67 -12.36
C ARG A 148 14.80 -9.96 -13.23
N LEU A 149 14.91 -10.91 -14.17
CA LEU A 149 13.80 -11.30 -15.03
C LEU A 149 12.63 -11.86 -14.22
N VAL A 150 12.91 -12.75 -13.25
CA VAL A 150 11.87 -13.35 -12.39
C VAL A 150 11.16 -12.28 -11.56
N VAL A 151 11.90 -11.35 -10.94
CA VAL A 151 11.33 -10.27 -10.12
C VAL A 151 10.48 -9.34 -10.99
N VAL A 152 10.98 -8.88 -12.13
CA VAL A 152 10.25 -7.95 -13.01
C VAL A 152 9.02 -8.61 -13.60
N LEU A 153 9.18 -9.77 -14.26
CA LEU A 153 8.07 -10.46 -14.91
C LEU A 153 7.04 -10.94 -13.88
N GLY A 154 7.49 -11.49 -12.75
CA GLY A 154 6.63 -11.92 -11.66
C GLY A 154 5.80 -10.77 -11.07
N ALA A 155 6.45 -9.63 -10.77
CA ALA A 155 5.76 -8.45 -10.27
C ALA A 155 4.75 -7.89 -11.28
N LEU A 156 5.13 -7.80 -12.55
CA LEU A 156 4.25 -7.34 -13.63
C LEU A 156 3.03 -8.25 -13.79
N THR A 157 3.25 -9.56 -13.94
CA THR A 157 2.17 -10.53 -14.08
C THR A 157 1.24 -10.46 -12.88
N PHE A 158 1.77 -10.46 -11.65
CA PHE A 158 0.95 -10.39 -10.44
C PHE A 158 0.11 -9.12 -10.36
N CYS A 159 0.72 -7.94 -10.60
CA CYS A 159 0.02 -6.67 -10.56
C CYS A 159 -1.06 -6.57 -11.65
N VAL A 160 -0.75 -6.99 -12.87
CA VAL A 160 -1.71 -6.98 -13.98
C VAL A 160 -2.86 -7.95 -13.71
N SER A 161 -2.57 -9.18 -13.27
CA SER A 161 -3.61 -10.14 -12.90
C SER A 161 -4.51 -9.62 -11.79
N PHE A 162 -3.94 -8.93 -10.79
CA PHE A 162 -4.74 -8.30 -9.72
C PHE A 162 -5.61 -7.17 -10.26
N ILE A 163 -5.08 -6.30 -11.14
CA ILE A 163 -5.89 -5.24 -11.77
C ILE A 163 -7.05 -5.86 -12.55
N VAL A 164 -6.78 -6.85 -13.41
CA VAL A 164 -7.81 -7.55 -14.19
C VAL A 164 -8.87 -8.16 -13.27
N TYR A 165 -8.46 -8.81 -12.17
CA TYR A 165 -9.38 -9.31 -11.16
C TYR A 165 -10.25 -8.20 -10.57
N VAL A 166 -9.67 -7.07 -10.19
CA VAL A 166 -10.43 -5.93 -9.66
C VAL A 166 -11.41 -5.38 -10.69
N ILE A 167 -11.05 -5.22 -11.97
CA ILE A 167 -12.04 -4.71 -12.94
C ILE A 167 -13.17 -5.72 -13.13
N ASN A 168 -12.86 -7.01 -13.20
CA ASN A 168 -13.87 -8.03 -13.50
C ASN A 168 -14.86 -8.25 -12.36
N TYR A 169 -14.40 -8.19 -11.11
CA TYR A 169 -15.22 -8.58 -9.95
C TYR A 169 -15.62 -7.43 -9.04
N TRP A 170 -14.93 -6.29 -9.09
CA TRP A 170 -15.17 -5.17 -8.17
C TRP A 170 -15.67 -3.91 -8.87
N LEU A 171 -15.52 -3.80 -10.19
CA LEU A 171 -16.04 -2.68 -10.97
C LEU A 171 -17.30 -3.02 -11.76
N ILE A 172 -17.46 -4.28 -12.17
CA ILE A 172 -18.62 -4.74 -12.93
C ILE A 172 -19.79 -5.11 -12.00
N ASP A 173 -19.49 -5.53 -10.76
CA ASP A 173 -20.48 -6.00 -9.78
C ASP A 173 -20.90 -4.92 -8.73
N ASP A 174 -20.31 -3.71 -8.76
CA ASP A 174 -20.65 -2.52 -7.94
C ASP A 174 -21.52 -1.54 -8.75
#